data_AF-A0A9W7PHL5-F1
#
_entry.id   AF-A0A9W7PHL5-F1
#
_cell.length_a   1.000
_cell.length_b   1.000
_cell.length_c   1.000
_cell.angle_alpha   90.00
_cell.angle_beta   90.00
_cell.angle_gamma   90.00
#
_symmetry.space_group_name_H-M   'P 1'
#
loop_
_entity.id
_entity.type
_entity.pdbx_description
1 polymer ?
#
loop_
_entity_poly.entity_id
_entity_poly.type
_entity_poly.pdbx_seq_one_letter_code
_entity_poly.pdbx_strand_id
1 'polypeptide(L)'
;MNTNVIKVARINLQGNTLDQGWFKYLTLENGKPYMVAITILSEIFYWYKPTEIKDERTNEIQYKQKFKADKLQKSYQQLADSFGFTKRQVQEACKDLVKRELIAIEFRTIIVNGTRHNNVMYVEPIVKNIEKISILYQDPITSESDTLPHSNERDSHIKTKEALTLKRGTNTKITTEITTNKKTSCHKFETCDMEHAKLLFQLILETNSEHKEPNFEKWANEFRLIRERDKKTNQQIVYLLEWSQNHSFWKKNILSPSKLRKQWDRLVIEAKEEHEVKKNEQIRKHSGSHGRFAKEGYEKLPEPTRTWRELTEKEREESQQEYENNIEWLGEDA
;
A
#
# COMPACT_ATOMS: atom_id res chain seq x y z
N MET A 1 -33.46 -13.70 24.16
CA MET A 1 -32.30 -13.75 23.25
C MET A 1 -32.56 -12.89 22.02
N ASN A 2 -31.53 -12.25 21.47
CA ASN A 2 -31.65 -11.48 20.23
C ASN A 2 -32.00 -12.42 19.05
N THR A 3 -33.06 -12.12 18.30
CA THR A 3 -33.57 -12.96 17.21
C THR A 3 -32.58 -13.12 16.06
N ASN A 4 -31.75 -12.11 15.79
CA ASN A 4 -30.69 -12.21 14.80
C ASN A 4 -29.55 -13.12 15.27
N VAL A 5 -29.27 -13.18 16.58
CA VAL A 5 -28.25 -14.11 17.13
C VAL A 5 -28.68 -15.57 16.92
N ILE A 6 -29.97 -15.89 17.15
CA ILE A 6 -30.51 -17.23 16.90
C ILE A 6 -30.48 -17.56 15.40
N LYS A 7 -30.82 -16.60 14.53
CA LYS A 7 -30.75 -16.79 13.07
C LYS A 7 -29.33 -17.02 12.58
N VAL A 8 -28.37 -16.24 13.07
CA VAL A 8 -26.94 -16.36 12.72
C VAL A 8 -26.35 -17.67 13.23
N ALA A 9 -26.76 -18.13 14.42
CA ALA A 9 -26.32 -19.42 14.96
C ALA A 9 -26.74 -20.62 14.09
N ARG A 10 -27.77 -20.47 13.25
CA ARG A 10 -28.20 -21.50 12.28
C ARG A 10 -27.43 -21.45 10.96
N ILE A 11 -26.59 -20.44 10.75
CA ILE A 11 -25.79 -20.31 9.52
C ILE A 11 -24.52 -21.15 9.70
N ASN A 12 -24.43 -22.26 8.97
CA ASN A 12 -23.21 -23.06 8.90
C ASN A 12 -22.22 -22.42 7.92
N LEU A 13 -21.33 -21.57 8.43
CA LEU A 13 -20.23 -21.03 7.65
C LEU A 13 -19.11 -22.06 7.57
N GLN A 14 -18.74 -22.44 6.35
CA GLN A 14 -17.52 -23.19 6.07
C GLN A 14 -16.53 -22.25 5.38
N GLY A 15 -15.29 -22.22 5.83
CA GLY A 15 -14.29 -21.33 5.24
C GLY A 15 -12.97 -21.31 5.98
N ASN A 16 -12.08 -20.43 5.52
CA ASN A 16 -10.74 -20.28 6.06
C ASN A 16 -10.81 -19.78 7.51
N THR A 17 -10.01 -20.42 8.36
CA THR A 17 -9.92 -20.05 9.77
C THR A 17 -8.83 -18.98 9.90
N LEU A 18 -9.23 -17.80 10.39
CA LEU A 18 -8.33 -16.69 10.67
C LEU A 18 -8.23 -16.51 12.19
N ASP A 19 -7.02 -16.60 12.72
CA ASP A 19 -6.74 -16.34 14.13
C ASP A 19 -6.42 -14.85 14.33
N GLN A 20 -6.95 -14.25 15.41
CA GLN A 20 -6.72 -12.84 15.74
C GLN A 20 -5.25 -12.54 16.05
N GLY A 21 -4.50 -13.52 16.56
CA GLY A 21 -3.08 -13.41 16.88
C GLY A 21 -2.24 -13.18 15.64
N TRP A 22 -2.62 -13.77 14.52
CA TRP A 22 -1.90 -13.58 13.26
C TRP A 22 -1.87 -12.12 12.84
N PHE A 23 -2.90 -11.33 13.13
CA PHE A 23 -2.92 -9.89 12.83
C PHE A 23 -1.90 -9.08 13.65
N LYS A 24 -1.53 -9.57 14.83
CA LYS A 24 -0.53 -8.94 15.71
C LYS A 24 0.89 -9.36 15.34
N TYR A 25 1.11 -10.62 14.96
CA TYR A 25 2.45 -11.17 14.68
C TYR A 25 2.87 -11.01 13.22
N LEU A 26 1.94 -11.13 12.27
CA LEU A 26 2.21 -10.93 10.84
C LEU A 26 1.98 -9.46 10.49
N THR A 27 3.00 -8.66 10.74
CA THR A 27 3.00 -7.22 10.44
C THR A 27 4.08 -6.86 9.42
N LEU A 28 3.77 -5.85 8.61
CA LEU A 28 4.70 -5.17 7.73
C LEU A 28 5.64 -4.27 8.55
N GLU A 29 6.70 -3.77 7.93
CA GLU A 29 7.69 -2.86 8.58
C GLU A 29 7.05 -1.60 9.18
N ASN A 30 5.91 -1.17 8.64
CA ASN A 30 5.14 -0.04 9.15
C ASN A 30 4.22 -0.39 10.35
N GLY A 31 4.29 -1.61 10.88
CA GLY A 31 3.49 -2.11 11.99
C GLY A 31 2.05 -2.49 11.64
N LYS A 32 1.61 -2.32 10.38
CA LYS A 32 0.26 -2.73 9.94
C LYS A 32 0.21 -4.24 9.71
N PRO A 33 -0.94 -4.90 9.96
CA PRO A 33 -1.12 -6.31 9.65
C PRO A 33 -0.87 -6.61 8.18
N TYR A 34 -0.06 -7.62 7.91
CA TYR A 34 0.24 -8.08 6.55
C TYR A 34 -0.88 -8.99 6.05
N MET A 35 -1.96 -8.36 5.58
CA MET A 35 -3.19 -9.05 5.18
C MET A 35 -2.99 -10.16 4.15
N VAL A 36 -2.09 -9.96 3.17
CA VAL A 36 -1.82 -10.99 2.15
C VAL A 36 -1.20 -12.24 2.80
N ALA A 37 -0.19 -12.08 3.65
CA ALA A 37 0.43 -13.21 4.36
C ALA A 37 -0.56 -13.93 5.28
N ILE A 38 -1.37 -13.18 6.04
CA ILE A 38 -2.41 -13.73 6.90
C ILE A 38 -3.43 -14.55 6.09
N THR A 39 -3.86 -14.02 4.94
CA THR A 39 -4.84 -14.69 4.08
C THR A 39 -4.27 -15.96 3.47
N ILE A 40 -3.03 -15.92 2.95
CA ILE A 40 -2.35 -17.09 2.40
C ILE A 40 -2.12 -18.16 3.48
N LEU A 41 -1.72 -17.76 4.70
CA LEU A 41 -1.57 -18.68 5.82
C LEU A 41 -2.91 -19.35 6.16
N SER A 42 -4.02 -18.61 6.15
CA SER A 42 -5.35 -19.17 6.44
C SER A 42 -5.82 -20.17 5.40
N GLU A 43 -5.53 -19.92 4.12
CA GLU A 43 -5.79 -20.86 3.03
C GLU A 43 -5.00 -22.15 3.22
N ILE A 44 -3.68 -22.04 3.43
CA ILE A 44 -2.82 -23.21 3.65
C ILE A 44 -3.33 -23.99 4.87
N PHE A 45 -3.58 -23.32 5.99
CA PHE A 45 -4.06 -23.95 7.21
C PHE A 45 -5.41 -24.66 7.00
N TYR A 46 -6.34 -24.06 6.25
CA TYR A 46 -7.62 -24.67 5.93
C TYR A 46 -7.48 -26.01 5.19
N TRP A 47 -6.55 -26.12 4.24
CA TRP A 47 -6.31 -27.37 3.50
C TRP A 47 -5.72 -28.48 4.37
N TYR A 48 -4.95 -28.13 5.39
CA TYR A 48 -4.40 -29.08 6.37
C TYR A 48 -5.38 -29.41 7.50
N LYS A 49 -6.46 -28.64 7.68
CA LYS A 49 -7.54 -28.99 8.60
C LYS A 49 -8.33 -30.18 8.05
N PRO A 50 -8.39 -31.33 8.76
CA PRO A 50 -9.11 -32.50 8.27
C PRO A 50 -10.61 -32.25 8.19
N THR A 51 -11.27 -32.94 7.27
CA THR A 51 -12.73 -32.97 7.20
C THR A 51 -13.25 -34.10 8.08
N GLU A 52 -14.14 -33.77 9.01
CA GLU A 52 -14.83 -34.74 9.87
C GLU A 52 -15.98 -35.39 9.09
N ILE A 53 -15.90 -36.70 8.92
CA ILE A 53 -16.99 -37.52 8.36
C ILE A 53 -17.53 -38.35 9.52
N LYS A 54 -18.81 -38.14 9.85
CA LYS A 54 -19.50 -38.92 10.86
C LYS A 54 -20.21 -40.07 10.17
N ASP A 55 -19.90 -41.30 10.56
CA ASP A 55 -20.66 -42.46 10.12
C ASP A 55 -21.98 -42.50 10.93
N GLU A 56 -23.10 -42.33 10.23
CA GLU A 56 -24.44 -42.24 10.83
C GLU A 56 -24.85 -43.53 11.57
N ARG A 57 -24.23 -44.66 11.23
CA ARG A 57 -24.58 -45.96 11.82
C ARG A 57 -23.74 -46.31 13.05
N THR A 58 -22.51 -45.84 13.13
CA THR A 58 -21.57 -46.18 14.22
C THR A 58 -21.25 -44.99 15.14
N ASN A 59 -21.65 -43.77 14.78
CA ASN A 59 -21.26 -42.51 15.45
C ASN A 59 -19.73 -42.30 15.53
N GLU A 60 -18.94 -43.03 14.74
CA GLU A 60 -17.49 -42.85 14.69
C GLU A 60 -17.14 -41.62 13.85
N ILE A 61 -16.19 -40.81 14.33
CA ILE A 61 -15.65 -39.65 13.62
C ILE A 61 -14.42 -40.12 12.84
N GLN A 62 -14.52 -40.12 11.52
CA GLN A 62 -13.39 -40.38 10.63
C GLN A 62 -12.84 -39.06 10.10
N TYR A 63 -11.51 -38.92 10.12
CA TYR A 63 -10.83 -37.75 9.57
C TYR A 63 -10.35 -38.05 8.16
N LYS A 64 -10.71 -37.17 7.22
CA LYS A 64 -10.27 -37.25 5.82
C LYS A 64 -9.44 -36.05 5.44
N GLN A 65 -8.26 -36.30 4.88
CA GLN A 65 -7.40 -35.29 4.27
C GLN A 65 -8.06 -34.72 3.01
N LYS A 66 -7.92 -33.41 2.79
CA LYS A 66 -8.57 -32.69 1.68
C LYS A 66 -7.83 -32.80 0.33
N PHE A 67 -6.59 -33.31 0.33
CA PHE A 67 -5.76 -33.49 -0.85
C PHE A 67 -5.10 -34.86 -0.84
N LYS A 68 -4.68 -35.35 -2.01
CA LYS A 68 -4.20 -36.73 -2.20
C LYS A 68 -2.69 -36.91 -1.96
N ALA A 69 -1.92 -35.84 -2.04
CA ALA A 69 -0.46 -35.86 -1.91
C ALA A 69 -0.04 -35.76 -0.43
N ASP A 70 1.26 -35.94 -0.19
CA ASP A 70 1.88 -35.73 1.13
C ASP A 70 1.79 -34.26 1.57
N LYS A 71 2.01 -33.33 0.65
CA LYS A 71 1.96 -31.88 0.89
C LYS A 71 0.96 -31.20 -0.04
N LEU A 72 0.46 -30.04 0.38
CA LEU A 72 -0.47 -29.26 -0.42
C LEU A 72 0.21 -28.74 -1.69
N GLN A 73 -0.25 -29.21 -2.85
CA GLN A 73 0.20 -28.71 -4.15
C GLN A 73 -0.58 -27.44 -4.53
N LYS A 74 0.09 -26.29 -4.60
CA LYS A 74 -0.50 -25.01 -5.02
C LYS A 74 0.53 -24.15 -5.74
N SER A 75 0.13 -23.54 -6.85
CA SER A 75 0.94 -22.50 -7.50
C SER A 75 0.68 -21.11 -6.90
N TYR A 76 1.65 -20.21 -7.02
CA TYR A 76 1.47 -18.80 -6.64
C TYR A 76 0.31 -18.13 -7.38
N GLN A 77 0.06 -18.52 -8.65
CA GLN A 77 -1.04 -17.96 -9.42
C GLN A 77 -2.40 -18.42 -8.86
N GLN A 78 -2.55 -19.71 -8.56
CA GLN A 78 -3.78 -20.22 -7.95
C GLN A 78 -4.09 -19.56 -6.60
N LEU A 79 -3.06 -19.32 -5.79
CA LEU A 79 -3.21 -18.60 -4.52
C LEU A 79 -3.59 -17.12 -4.72
N ALA A 80 -3.07 -16.49 -5.77
CA ALA A 80 -3.41 -15.11 -6.14
C ALA A 80 -4.87 -15.01 -6.60
N ASP A 81 -5.30 -15.93 -7.46
CA ASP A 81 -6.64 -15.96 -8.04
C ASP A 81 -7.73 -16.18 -6.97
N SER A 82 -7.46 -16.97 -5.93
CA SER A 82 -8.41 -17.23 -4.83
C SER A 82 -8.89 -15.97 -4.11
N PHE A 83 -8.02 -14.96 -3.96
CA PHE A 83 -8.30 -13.78 -3.14
C PHE A 83 -8.18 -12.45 -3.90
N GLY A 84 -7.90 -12.50 -5.21
CA GLY A 84 -7.75 -11.31 -6.04
C GLY A 84 -6.46 -10.53 -5.77
N PHE A 85 -5.39 -11.20 -5.34
CA PHE A 85 -4.07 -10.59 -5.19
C PHE A 85 -3.26 -10.69 -6.47
N THR A 86 -2.20 -9.88 -6.58
CA THR A 86 -1.21 -10.09 -7.65
C THR A 86 -0.28 -11.25 -7.29
N LYS A 87 0.22 -11.97 -8.30
CA LYS A 87 1.22 -13.03 -8.10
C LYS A 87 2.44 -12.56 -7.31
N ARG A 88 2.90 -11.32 -7.56
CA ARG A 88 4.04 -10.70 -6.85
C ARG A 88 3.74 -10.54 -5.35
N GLN A 89 2.55 -10.06 -4.99
CA GLN A 89 2.16 -9.94 -3.58
C GLN A 89 2.13 -11.30 -2.87
N VAL A 90 1.62 -12.34 -3.54
CA VAL A 90 1.62 -13.70 -2.99
C VAL A 90 3.03 -14.26 -2.85
N GLN A 91 3.91 -14.01 -3.81
CA GLN A 91 5.32 -14.42 -3.72
C GLN A 91 6.02 -13.76 -2.53
N GLU A 92 5.89 -12.45 -2.37
CA GLU A 92 6.49 -11.72 -1.23
C GLU A 92 5.89 -12.19 0.11
N ALA A 93 4.58 -12.42 0.16
CA ALA A 93 3.93 -12.96 1.34
C ALA A 93 4.44 -14.37 1.70
N CYS A 94 4.59 -15.26 0.70
CA CYS A 94 5.15 -16.59 0.91
C CYS A 94 6.61 -16.53 1.37
N LYS A 95 7.43 -15.64 0.82
CA LYS A 95 8.81 -15.42 1.27
C LYS A 95 8.86 -14.97 2.72
N ASP A 96 8.00 -14.04 3.13
CA ASP A 96 7.92 -13.57 4.51
C ASP A 96 7.46 -14.69 5.47
N LEU A 97 6.46 -15.49 5.08
CA LEU A 97 6.00 -16.64 5.87
C LEU A 97 7.07 -17.72 6.03
N VAL A 98 7.88 -17.98 4.99
CA VAL A 98 9.03 -18.89 5.08
C VAL A 98 10.11 -18.32 5.97
N LYS A 99 10.44 -17.02 5.83
CA LYS A 99 11.42 -16.32 6.67
C LYS A 99 11.07 -16.37 8.15
N ARG A 100 9.78 -16.33 8.48
CA ARG A 100 9.24 -16.43 9.84
C ARG A 100 9.05 -17.89 10.30
N GLU A 101 9.45 -18.85 9.48
CA GLU A 101 9.32 -20.29 9.75
C GLU A 101 7.87 -20.73 10.06
N LEU A 102 6.88 -20.10 9.41
CA LEU A 102 5.47 -20.47 9.56
C LEU A 102 5.03 -21.47 8.50
N ILE A 103 5.68 -21.46 7.34
CA ILE A 103 5.46 -22.42 6.26
C ILE A 103 6.79 -22.90 5.69
N ALA A 104 6.79 -24.11 5.14
CA ALA A 104 7.86 -24.65 4.31
C ALA A 104 7.35 -24.79 2.86
N ILE A 105 8.20 -24.44 1.89
CA ILE A 105 7.89 -24.54 0.46
C ILE A 105 8.94 -25.42 -0.21
N GLU A 106 8.48 -26.42 -0.95
CA GLU A 106 9.31 -27.34 -1.74
C GLU A 106 8.91 -27.30 -3.21
N PHE A 107 9.88 -27.34 -4.12
CA PHE A 107 9.63 -27.45 -5.55
C PHE A 107 10.03 -28.84 -6.04
N ARG A 108 9.06 -29.58 -6.57
CA ARG A 108 9.27 -30.92 -7.10
C ARG A 108 8.99 -30.97 -8.59
N THR A 109 9.62 -31.93 -9.26
CA THR A 109 9.29 -32.23 -10.66
C THR A 109 8.34 -33.43 -10.67
N ILE A 110 7.18 -33.27 -11.29
CA ILE A 110 6.18 -34.34 -11.41
C ILE A 110 5.94 -34.67 -12.88
N ILE A 111 5.60 -35.93 -13.15
CA ILE A 111 5.24 -36.39 -14.49
C ILE A 111 3.75 -36.74 -14.44
N VAL A 112 2.93 -36.00 -15.18
CA VAL A 112 1.48 -36.22 -15.25
C VAL A 112 1.15 -36.51 -16.71
N ASN A 113 0.53 -37.66 -16.98
CA ASN A 113 0.14 -38.08 -18.33
C ASN A 113 1.29 -38.02 -19.36
N GLY A 114 2.51 -38.41 -18.95
CA GLY A 114 3.70 -38.36 -19.80
C GLY A 114 4.31 -36.97 -19.99
N THR A 115 3.66 -35.90 -19.52
CA THR A 115 4.18 -34.54 -19.55
C THR A 115 4.92 -34.22 -18.24
N ARG A 116 6.16 -33.74 -18.37
CA ARG A 116 6.99 -33.36 -17.23
C ARG A 116 6.71 -31.92 -16.81
N HIS A 117 6.19 -31.74 -15.61
CA HIS A 117 5.97 -30.45 -14.98
C HIS A 117 7.10 -30.18 -13.97
N ASN A 118 7.99 -29.26 -14.33
CA ASN A 118 9.07 -28.81 -13.46
C ASN A 118 8.56 -27.75 -12.46
N ASN A 119 9.26 -27.62 -11.33
CA ASN A 119 9.02 -26.58 -10.33
C ASN A 119 7.57 -26.51 -9.82
N VAL A 120 6.95 -27.66 -9.62
CA VAL A 120 5.65 -27.74 -8.97
C VAL A 120 5.81 -27.47 -7.48
N MET A 121 5.12 -26.44 -7.02
CA MET A 121 5.19 -25.97 -5.64
C MET A 121 4.31 -26.81 -4.71
N TYR A 122 4.92 -27.28 -3.63
CA TYR A 122 4.30 -27.92 -2.49
C TYR A 122 4.52 -27.05 -1.26
N VAL A 123 3.48 -26.86 -0.46
CA VAL A 123 3.53 -26.00 0.73
C VAL A 123 3.01 -26.75 1.95
N GLU A 124 3.65 -26.54 3.09
CA GLU A 124 3.33 -27.18 4.36
C GLU A 124 3.40 -26.17 5.52
N PRO A 125 2.41 -26.15 6.43
CA PRO A 125 2.43 -25.31 7.61
C PRO A 125 3.33 -25.90 8.70
N ILE A 126 4.14 -25.05 9.34
CA ILE A 126 4.94 -25.43 10.50
C ILE A 126 4.09 -25.21 11.74
N VAL A 127 3.35 -26.26 12.13
CA VAL A 127 2.33 -26.22 13.19
C VAL A 127 2.86 -25.61 14.49
N LYS A 128 4.05 -26.06 14.95
CA LYS A 128 4.68 -25.59 16.19
C LYS A 128 4.88 -24.07 16.25
N ASN A 129 5.15 -23.42 15.13
CA ASN A 129 5.38 -21.98 15.08
C ASN A 129 4.07 -21.21 14.90
N ILE A 130 3.10 -21.79 14.19
CA ILE A 130 1.75 -21.23 14.07
C ILE A 130 1.04 -21.21 15.43
N GLU A 131 1.16 -22.28 16.21
CA GLU A 131 0.58 -22.36 17.57
C GLU A 131 1.10 -21.22 18.47
N LYS A 132 2.38 -20.89 18.39
CA LYS A 132 2.99 -19.81 19.18
C LYS A 132 2.39 -18.44 18.87
N ILE A 133 1.92 -18.20 17.66
CA ILE A 133 1.39 -16.89 17.23
C ILE A 133 -0.14 -16.82 17.29
N SER A 134 -0.82 -17.94 17.50
CA SER A 134 -2.28 -17.99 17.61
C SER A 134 -2.75 -17.64 19.02
N ILE A 135 -3.75 -16.76 19.13
CA ILE A 135 -4.28 -16.25 20.42
C ILE A 135 -4.98 -17.33 21.24
N LEU A 136 -5.51 -18.38 20.60
CA LEU A 136 -6.09 -19.54 21.29
C LEU A 136 -5.17 -20.17 22.36
N TYR A 137 -3.85 -19.88 22.32
CA TYR A 137 -2.85 -20.37 23.27
C TYR A 137 -2.14 -19.26 24.08
N GLN A 138 -2.49 -17.98 23.91
CA GLN A 138 -1.78 -16.86 24.56
C GLN A 138 -2.47 -16.27 25.79
N ASP A 139 -3.73 -16.63 26.05
CA ASP A 139 -4.40 -16.28 27.31
C ASP A 139 -4.66 -17.56 28.13
N PRO A 140 -4.20 -17.67 29.39
CA PRO A 140 -4.87 -18.55 30.32
C PRO A 140 -6.27 -17.97 30.51
N ILE A 141 -7.28 -18.69 30.01
CA ILE A 141 -8.62 -18.60 30.58
C ILE A 141 -8.41 -18.81 32.08
N THR A 142 -8.65 -17.76 32.88
CA THR A 142 -8.85 -17.92 34.31
C THR A 142 -9.93 -18.97 34.50
N SER A 143 -9.51 -20.15 34.97
CA SER A 143 -10.28 -21.14 35.72
C SER A 143 -11.78 -21.11 35.46
N GLU A 144 -12.25 -21.95 34.53
CA GLU A 144 -13.49 -22.72 34.67
C GLU A 144 -13.72 -23.55 33.40
N SER A 145 -13.38 -24.83 33.44
CA SER A 145 -14.07 -25.90 32.71
C SER A 145 -13.46 -27.26 33.04
N ASP A 146 -13.53 -27.65 34.30
CA ASP A 146 -13.91 -29.03 34.58
C ASP A 146 -15.43 -29.03 34.69
N THR A 147 -16.09 -29.62 33.69
CA THR A 147 -17.31 -30.44 33.78
C THR A 147 -18.21 -30.22 32.55
N LEU A 148 -18.35 -31.30 31.78
CA LEU A 148 -19.36 -31.52 30.74
C LEU A 148 -20.78 -31.30 31.29
N PRO A 149 -21.71 -30.62 30.58
CA PRO A 149 -23.10 -30.58 31.03
C PRO A 149 -23.85 -31.79 30.45
N HIS A 150 -24.07 -32.79 31.30
CA HIS A 150 -25.14 -33.76 31.12
C HIS A 150 -26.47 -33.08 31.51
N SER A 151 -27.49 -33.25 30.69
CA SER A 151 -28.85 -32.77 30.92
C SER A 151 -29.48 -33.41 32.15
N ASN A 152 -30.24 -32.62 32.94
CA ASN A 152 -31.64 -32.92 33.28
C ASN A 152 -32.26 -31.80 34.12
N GLU A 153 -33.45 -31.34 33.69
CA GLU A 153 -34.36 -30.49 34.45
C GLU A 153 -34.94 -31.22 35.68
N ARG A 154 -35.11 -30.50 36.79
CA ARG A 154 -36.44 -30.15 37.35
C ARG A 154 -36.37 -29.25 38.59
N ASP A 155 -37.41 -28.44 38.70
CA ASP A 155 -37.69 -27.28 39.57
C ASP A 155 -37.63 -27.48 41.10
N SER A 156 -37.36 -26.39 41.85
CA SER A 156 -38.43 -25.63 42.56
C SER A 156 -37.95 -24.49 43.49
N HIS A 157 -38.59 -23.33 43.27
CA HIS A 157 -38.99 -22.24 44.18
C HIS A 157 -38.04 -21.52 45.20
N ILE A 158 -37.48 -20.40 44.71
CA ILE A 158 -37.65 -18.97 45.10
C ILE A 158 -37.98 -18.60 46.57
N LYS A 159 -37.10 -17.78 47.20
CA LYS A 159 -37.39 -16.37 47.57
C LYS A 159 -36.13 -15.50 47.87
N THR A 160 -35.90 -14.58 46.95
CA THR A 160 -35.66 -13.12 47.11
C THR A 160 -34.50 -12.60 47.98
N LYS A 161 -33.55 -11.91 47.31
CA LYS A 161 -33.21 -10.49 47.54
C LYS A 161 -32.47 -9.89 46.32
N GLU A 162 -33.26 -9.13 45.56
CA GLU A 162 -33.03 -7.89 44.78
C GLU A 162 -31.75 -7.67 43.94
N ALA A 163 -32.00 -7.44 42.63
CA ALA A 163 -31.07 -6.99 41.61
C ALA A 163 -31.34 -5.53 41.22
N LEU A 164 -30.28 -4.73 41.09
CA LEU A 164 -30.33 -3.42 40.45
C LEU A 164 -30.36 -3.61 38.92
N THR A 165 -31.38 -3.05 38.28
CA THR A 165 -31.59 -3.11 36.84
C THR A 165 -31.04 -1.86 36.16
N LEU A 166 -30.37 -2.01 35.01
CA LEU A 166 -30.30 -0.95 34.01
C LEU A 166 -30.65 -1.52 32.64
N LYS A 167 -31.85 -1.18 32.18
CA LYS A 167 -32.36 -1.54 30.86
C LYS A 167 -31.65 -0.73 29.78
N ARG A 168 -31.18 -1.46 28.77
CA ARG A 168 -30.89 -1.02 27.41
C ARG A 168 -32.18 -0.59 26.71
N GLY A 169 -32.14 0.56 26.05
CA GLY A 169 -33.17 1.02 25.12
C GLY A 169 -32.64 2.20 24.30
N THR A 170 -32.17 1.91 23.09
CA THR A 170 -31.78 2.86 22.05
C THR A 170 -32.95 3.81 21.73
N ASN A 171 -32.71 5.12 21.60
CA ASN A 171 -33.47 6.06 20.76
C ASN A 171 -32.63 7.33 20.49
N THR A 172 -32.33 7.60 19.22
CA THR A 172 -31.85 8.86 18.65
C THR A 172 -32.85 9.98 19.03
N LYS A 173 -32.50 11.24 19.38
CA LYS A 173 -32.00 12.30 18.48
C LYS A 173 -31.81 13.65 19.23
N ILE A 174 -30.76 14.39 18.82
CA ILE A 174 -30.49 15.86 18.77
C ILE A 174 -30.18 16.74 20.01
N THR A 175 -29.05 17.48 19.85
CA THR A 175 -28.74 18.91 20.21
C THR A 175 -28.41 19.25 21.67
N THR A 176 -27.40 20.06 22.04
CA THR A 176 -26.57 21.06 21.31
C THR A 176 -25.28 21.33 22.14
N GLU A 177 -24.15 21.50 21.42
CA GLU A 177 -22.96 22.35 21.68
C GLU A 177 -21.99 22.07 22.85
N ILE A 178 -20.64 22.24 22.79
CA ILE A 178 -19.56 22.43 21.78
C ILE A 178 -18.25 22.12 22.54
N THR A 179 -17.39 21.22 22.04
CA THR A 179 -16.00 21.55 21.67
C THR A 179 -15.38 20.39 20.89
N THR A 180 -14.97 20.72 19.68
CA THR A 180 -14.48 19.86 18.61
C THR A 180 -13.13 19.26 18.97
N ASN A 181 -12.97 17.95 18.82
CA ASN A 181 -11.71 17.38 18.34
C ASN A 181 -12.01 16.16 17.47
N LYS A 182 -12.29 16.45 16.19
CA LYS A 182 -12.11 15.48 15.11
C LYS A 182 -10.64 15.07 15.14
N LYS A 183 -10.32 13.86 15.61
CA LYS A 183 -9.09 13.20 15.15
C LYS A 183 -9.31 12.83 13.68
N THR A 184 -9.06 13.80 12.81
CA THR A 184 -8.70 13.54 11.43
C THR A 184 -7.51 12.59 11.46
N SER A 185 -7.63 11.50 10.72
CA SER A 185 -6.48 10.73 10.26
C SER A 185 -5.44 11.72 9.74
N CYS A 186 -4.35 11.92 10.48
CA CYS A 186 -3.33 12.87 10.07
C CYS A 186 -2.62 12.28 8.84
N HIS A 187 -3.04 12.71 7.66
CA HIS A 187 -2.24 12.61 6.45
C HIS A 187 -1.01 13.48 6.68
N LYS A 188 0.06 12.90 7.24
CA LYS A 188 1.35 13.57 7.41
C LYS A 188 2.02 13.71 6.04
N PHE A 189 1.55 14.65 5.24
CA PHE A 189 2.39 15.27 4.23
C PHE A 189 3.33 16.24 4.95
N GLU A 190 4.56 16.38 4.47
CA GLU A 190 5.53 17.31 5.05
C GLU A 190 5.20 18.75 4.61
N THR A 191 5.81 19.76 5.24
CA THR A 191 5.61 21.17 4.88
C THR A 191 5.93 21.42 3.40
N CYS A 192 6.95 20.74 2.87
CA CYS A 192 7.35 20.83 1.46
C CYS A 192 6.25 20.34 0.50
N ASP A 193 5.45 19.31 0.84
CA ASP A 193 4.35 18.84 -0.02
C ASP A 193 3.23 19.88 -0.17
N MET A 194 2.96 20.58 0.93
CA MET A 194 1.98 21.65 0.96
C MET A 194 2.49 22.88 0.19
N GLU A 195 3.79 23.14 0.23
CA GLU A 195 4.44 24.18 -0.57
C GLU A 195 4.34 23.87 -2.07
N HIS A 196 4.59 22.63 -2.51
CA HIS A 196 4.40 22.24 -3.92
C HIS A 196 2.93 22.39 -4.38
N ALA A 197 1.97 22.07 -3.50
CA ALA A 197 0.55 22.25 -3.79
C ALA A 197 0.16 23.72 -3.99
N LYS A 198 0.71 24.61 -3.16
CA LYS A 198 0.50 26.06 -3.29
C LYS A 198 1.22 26.61 -4.53
N LEU A 199 2.44 26.16 -4.80
CA LEU A 199 3.24 26.59 -5.94
C LEU A 199 2.52 26.27 -7.27
N LEU A 200 2.03 25.03 -7.44
CA LEU A 200 1.27 24.67 -8.64
C LEU A 200 0.00 25.53 -8.79
N PHE A 201 -0.71 25.80 -7.69
CA PHE A 201 -1.92 26.62 -7.75
C PHE A 201 -1.61 28.07 -8.14
N GLN A 202 -0.54 28.66 -7.60
CA GLN A 202 -0.08 30.00 -7.96
C GLN A 202 0.27 30.10 -9.44
N LEU A 203 1.07 29.15 -9.97
CA LEU A 203 1.44 29.13 -11.39
C LEU A 203 0.22 28.95 -12.32
N ILE A 204 -0.77 28.16 -11.89
CA ILE A 204 -2.04 28.02 -12.63
C ILE A 204 -2.83 29.33 -12.62
N LEU A 205 -2.86 30.07 -11.51
CA LEU A 205 -3.55 31.37 -11.44
C LEU A 205 -2.88 32.43 -12.33
N GLU A 206 -1.55 32.42 -12.42
CA GLU A 206 -0.79 33.30 -13.32
C GLU A 206 -1.12 33.04 -14.79
N THR A 207 -1.44 31.79 -15.14
CA THR A 207 -1.82 31.39 -16.51
C THR A 207 -3.33 31.47 -16.78
N ASN A 208 -4.15 31.27 -15.75
CA ASN A 208 -5.61 31.25 -15.82
C ASN A 208 -6.23 31.81 -14.53
N SER A 209 -6.58 33.10 -14.56
CA SER A 209 -7.04 33.89 -13.42
C SER A 209 -8.38 33.47 -12.82
N GLU A 210 -9.18 32.63 -13.50
CA GLU A 210 -10.49 32.16 -13.02
C GLU A 210 -10.48 30.71 -12.50
N HIS A 211 -9.30 30.11 -12.28
CA HIS A 211 -9.24 28.73 -11.81
C HIS A 211 -9.76 28.59 -10.37
N LYS A 212 -10.66 27.62 -10.15
CA LYS A 212 -11.23 27.34 -8.82
C LYS A 212 -10.15 26.86 -7.85
N GLU A 213 -10.27 27.31 -6.60
CA GLU A 213 -9.37 26.89 -5.51
C GLU A 213 -9.49 25.37 -5.29
N PRO A 214 -8.38 24.63 -5.46
CA PRO A 214 -8.37 23.19 -5.28
C PRO A 214 -8.31 22.81 -3.81
N ASN A 215 -8.58 21.54 -3.53
CA ASN A 215 -8.35 20.99 -2.20
C ASN A 215 -6.84 20.75 -2.00
N PHE A 216 -6.18 21.66 -1.26
CA PHE A 216 -4.74 21.60 -1.00
C PHE A 216 -4.29 20.34 -0.25
N GLU A 217 -5.11 19.80 0.66
CA GLU A 217 -4.78 18.55 1.36
C GLU A 217 -4.72 17.35 0.40
N LYS A 218 -5.64 17.29 -0.57
CA LYS A 218 -5.59 16.27 -1.64
C LYS A 218 -4.37 16.45 -2.54
N TRP A 219 -4.03 17.69 -2.86
CA TRP A 219 -2.87 18.01 -3.70
C TRP A 219 -1.55 17.68 -2.98
N ALA A 220 -1.41 18.06 -1.72
CA ALA A 220 -0.26 17.71 -0.89
C ALA A 220 -0.10 16.20 -0.74
N ASN A 221 -1.21 15.45 -0.63
CA ASN A 221 -1.17 13.99 -0.64
C ASN A 221 -0.64 13.41 -1.97
N GLU A 222 -0.99 13.99 -3.11
CA GLU A 222 -0.45 13.57 -4.40
C GLU A 222 1.05 13.88 -4.52
N PHE A 223 1.51 15.05 -4.07
CA PHE A 223 2.94 15.39 -4.03
C PHE A 223 3.73 14.49 -3.09
N ARG A 224 3.17 14.17 -1.92
CA ARG A 224 3.73 13.17 -1.00
C ARG A 224 3.93 11.83 -1.70
N LEU A 225 2.96 11.41 -2.51
CA LEU A 225 3.08 10.16 -3.28
C LEU A 225 4.15 10.26 -4.38
N ILE A 226 4.36 11.43 -4.99
CA ILE A 226 5.46 11.65 -5.95
C ILE A 226 6.83 11.53 -5.24
N ARG A 227 6.96 12.11 -4.04
CA ARG A 227 8.20 12.01 -3.25
C ARG A 227 8.44 10.61 -2.69
N GLU A 228 7.48 10.05 -1.96
CA GLU A 228 7.70 8.79 -1.20
C GLU A 228 7.60 7.54 -2.08
N ARG A 229 6.63 7.50 -3.01
CA ARG A 229 6.39 6.30 -3.84
C ARG A 229 7.24 6.31 -5.09
N ASP A 230 7.24 7.44 -5.79
CA ASP A 230 7.92 7.58 -7.08
C ASP A 230 9.37 8.09 -6.90
N LYS A 231 9.80 8.27 -5.64
CA LYS A 231 11.17 8.65 -5.23
C LYS A 231 11.72 9.89 -5.93
N LYS A 232 10.84 10.85 -6.23
CA LYS A 232 11.23 12.11 -6.87
C LYS A 232 11.64 13.13 -5.82
N THR A 233 12.71 13.87 -6.09
CA THR A 233 13.19 14.91 -5.17
C THR A 233 12.30 16.15 -5.28
N ASN A 234 12.30 16.97 -4.22
CA ASN A 234 11.54 18.23 -4.23
C ASN A 234 11.99 19.15 -5.37
N GLN A 235 13.29 19.20 -5.67
CA GLN A 235 13.85 19.97 -6.79
C GLN A 235 13.29 19.53 -8.15
N GLN A 236 13.19 18.21 -8.39
CA GLN A 236 12.61 17.68 -9.64
C GLN A 236 11.14 18.05 -9.81
N ILE A 237 10.39 18.02 -8.69
CA ILE A 237 8.98 18.41 -8.68
C ILE A 237 8.84 19.88 -9.06
N VAL A 238 9.63 20.76 -8.44
CA VAL A 238 9.61 22.21 -8.74
C VAL A 238 10.00 22.47 -10.20
N TYR A 239 11.07 21.86 -10.69
CA TYR A 239 11.52 22.03 -12.07
C TYR A 239 10.44 21.65 -13.09
N LEU A 240 9.85 20.46 -12.94
CA LEU A 240 8.80 19.99 -13.85
C LEU A 240 7.52 20.82 -13.73
N LEU A 241 7.20 21.33 -12.54
CA LEU A 241 6.09 22.25 -12.34
C LEU A 241 6.29 23.53 -13.14
N GLU A 242 7.41 24.22 -12.95
CA GLU A 242 7.74 25.46 -13.66
C GLU A 242 7.81 25.25 -15.17
N TRP A 243 8.49 24.20 -15.63
CA TRP A 243 8.58 23.86 -17.05
C TRP A 243 7.20 23.60 -17.66
N SER A 244 6.36 22.79 -16.98
CA SER A 244 5.03 22.45 -17.50
C SER A 244 4.10 23.66 -17.63
N GLN A 245 4.21 24.64 -16.73
CA GLN A 245 3.38 25.86 -16.74
C GLN A 245 3.89 26.90 -17.74
N ASN A 246 5.20 26.94 -17.99
CA ASN A 246 5.80 27.78 -19.03
C ASN A 246 5.59 27.21 -20.45
N HIS A 247 5.39 25.90 -20.59
CA HIS A 247 5.19 25.26 -21.88
C HIS A 247 3.76 25.46 -22.43
N SER A 248 3.66 25.95 -23.66
CA SER A 248 2.38 26.32 -24.30
C SER A 248 1.37 25.17 -24.42
N PHE A 249 1.85 23.94 -24.61
CA PHE A 249 1.05 22.73 -24.71
C PHE A 249 0.73 22.12 -23.34
N TRP A 250 1.69 22.08 -22.41
CA TRP A 250 1.53 21.35 -21.14
C TRP A 250 0.75 22.15 -20.10
N LYS A 251 0.81 23.48 -20.12
CA LYS A 251 0.05 24.33 -19.19
C LYS A 251 -1.46 24.12 -19.26
N LYS A 252 -1.99 23.78 -20.44
CA LYS A 252 -3.42 23.45 -20.65
C LYS A 252 -3.79 22.08 -20.10
N ASN A 253 -2.82 21.17 -20.03
CA ASN A 253 -3.02 19.76 -19.66
C ASN A 253 -2.75 19.50 -18.17
N ILE A 254 -1.76 20.16 -17.59
CA ILE A 254 -1.32 19.97 -16.20
C ILE A 254 -2.02 20.99 -15.28
N LEU A 255 -3.27 20.68 -14.94
CA LEU A 255 -4.10 21.46 -14.02
C LEU A 255 -4.23 20.84 -12.62
N SER A 256 -3.47 19.78 -12.35
CA SER A 256 -3.48 19.11 -11.05
C SER A 256 -2.24 18.24 -10.84
N PRO A 257 -1.82 18.01 -9.58
CA PRO A 257 -0.67 17.15 -9.27
C PRO A 257 -0.86 15.71 -9.74
N SER A 258 -2.10 15.19 -9.72
CA SER A 258 -2.41 13.84 -10.22
C SER A 258 -2.15 13.72 -11.73
N LYS A 259 -2.45 14.77 -12.52
CA LYS A 259 -2.14 14.79 -13.95
C LYS A 259 -0.64 14.94 -14.20
N LEU A 260 0.03 15.80 -13.45
CA LEU A 260 1.50 15.94 -13.47
C LEU A 260 2.16 14.58 -13.28
N ARG A 261 1.77 13.87 -12.23
CA ARG A 261 2.27 12.53 -11.92
C ARG A 261 2.02 11.51 -13.03
N LYS A 262 0.82 11.46 -13.59
CA LYS A 262 0.47 10.51 -14.67
C LYS A 262 1.28 10.76 -15.94
N GLN A 263 1.66 12.00 -16.21
CA GLN A 263 2.41 12.40 -17.40
C GLN A 263 3.90 12.61 -17.10
N TRP A 264 4.38 12.23 -15.91
CA TRP A 264 5.72 12.53 -15.43
C TRP A 264 6.80 12.11 -16.43
N ASP A 265 6.79 10.85 -16.85
CA ASP A 265 7.82 10.31 -17.75
C ASP A 265 7.80 10.99 -19.12
N ARG A 266 6.61 11.35 -19.61
CA ARG A 266 6.45 12.06 -20.89
C ARG A 266 6.92 13.50 -20.81
N LEU A 267 6.60 14.21 -19.73
CA LEU A 267 7.10 15.56 -19.48
C LEU A 267 8.62 15.58 -19.42
N VAL A 268 9.22 14.57 -18.78
CA VAL A 268 10.67 14.42 -18.68
C VAL A 268 11.31 14.23 -20.06
N ILE A 269 10.75 13.39 -20.94
CA ILE A 269 11.28 13.17 -22.29
C ILE A 269 11.23 14.47 -23.10
N GLU A 270 10.08 15.13 -23.11
CA GLU A 270 9.88 16.33 -23.92
C GLU A 270 10.68 17.54 -23.39
N ALA A 271 10.86 17.65 -22.07
CA ALA A 271 11.75 18.65 -21.47
C ALA A 271 13.22 18.42 -21.86
N LYS A 272 13.68 17.17 -21.94
CA LYS A 272 15.02 16.83 -22.44
C LYS A 272 15.20 17.18 -23.90
N GLU A 273 14.24 16.81 -24.74
CA GLU A 273 14.27 17.12 -26.17
C GLU A 273 14.33 18.63 -26.41
N GLU A 274 13.51 19.41 -25.68
CA GLU A 274 13.54 20.88 -25.78
C GLU A 274 14.88 21.47 -25.32
N HIS A 275 15.45 20.93 -24.24
CA HIS A 275 16.77 21.34 -23.74
C HIS A 275 17.89 21.04 -24.76
N GLU A 276 17.92 19.83 -25.32
CA GLU A 276 18.92 19.43 -26.32
C GLU A 276 18.79 20.23 -27.62
N VAL A 277 17.56 20.56 -28.05
CA VAL A 277 17.32 21.43 -29.21
C VAL A 277 17.87 22.84 -28.94
N LYS A 278 17.60 23.42 -27.77
CA LYS A 278 18.12 24.75 -27.38
C LYS A 278 19.66 24.77 -27.31
N LYS A 279 20.26 23.72 -26.74
CA LYS A 279 21.73 23.53 -26.68
C LYS A 279 22.34 23.44 -28.07
N ASN A 280 21.75 22.63 -28.96
CA ASN A 280 22.25 22.47 -30.33
C ASN A 280 22.04 23.72 -31.21
N GLU A 281 20.97 24.48 -30.98
CA GLU A 281 20.77 25.79 -31.62
C GLU A 281 21.82 26.83 -31.17
N GLN A 282 22.19 26.82 -29.89
CA GLN A 282 23.25 27.68 -29.36
C GLN A 282 24.63 27.30 -29.94
N ILE A 283 24.95 26.01 -30.03
CA ILE A 283 26.19 25.51 -30.66
C ILE A 283 26.25 25.92 -32.14
N ARG A 284 25.13 25.79 -32.87
CA ARG A 284 25.03 26.22 -34.27
C ARG A 284 25.24 27.72 -34.44
N LYS A 285 24.67 28.55 -33.56
CA LYS A 285 24.87 30.00 -33.55
C LYS A 285 26.32 30.40 -33.24
N HIS A 286 27.04 29.66 -32.41
CA HIS A 286 28.47 29.89 -32.15
C HIS A 286 29.42 29.40 -33.26
N SER A 287 29.07 28.31 -33.96
CA SER A 287 29.90 27.78 -35.07
C SER A 287 29.82 28.61 -36.37
N GLY A 288 28.80 29.47 -36.50
CA GLY A 288 28.54 30.28 -37.70
C GLY A 288 29.28 31.63 -37.79
N SER A 289 30.12 31.99 -36.82
CA SER A 289 30.84 33.27 -36.83
C SER A 289 32.33 33.08 -36.55
N HIS A 290 33.06 32.56 -37.54
CA HIS A 290 34.52 32.74 -37.59
C HIS A 290 34.82 34.05 -38.33
N GLY A 291 34.77 35.15 -37.58
CA GLY A 291 34.87 36.50 -38.13
C GLY A 291 35.42 37.54 -37.16
N ARG A 292 36.57 37.25 -36.52
CA ARG A 292 37.46 38.17 -35.77
C ARG A 292 36.86 38.82 -34.50
N PHE A 293 37.76 39.06 -33.54
CA PHE A 293 37.64 39.82 -32.29
C PHE A 293 37.33 39.03 -31.00
N ALA A 294 38.41 38.82 -30.26
CA ALA A 294 38.64 39.06 -28.82
C ALA A 294 37.54 38.77 -27.78
N LYS A 295 37.95 38.00 -26.77
CA LYS A 295 37.60 38.05 -25.34
C LYS A 295 36.40 38.94 -24.97
N GLU A 296 35.26 38.32 -24.67
CA GLU A 296 34.31 38.63 -23.58
C GLU A 296 32.97 37.96 -23.91
N GLY A 297 32.33 37.35 -22.91
CA GLY A 297 30.94 36.90 -23.02
C GLY A 297 30.68 35.52 -22.47
N TYR A 298 30.51 35.42 -21.15
CA TYR A 298 29.75 34.35 -20.53
C TYR A 298 28.29 34.53 -20.95
N GLU A 299 27.75 33.70 -21.84
CA GLU A 299 26.35 33.78 -22.29
C GLU A 299 25.53 32.58 -21.81
N LYS A 300 24.52 32.90 -21.00
CA LYS A 300 23.88 32.13 -19.91
C LYS A 300 22.88 31.04 -20.36
N LEU A 301 22.80 29.97 -19.56
CA LEU A 301 21.74 28.92 -19.57
C LEU A 301 20.46 29.41 -18.86
N PRO A 302 19.27 28.81 -19.10
CA PRO A 302 17.98 29.37 -18.68
C PRO A 302 17.80 29.41 -17.14
N GLU A 303 17.28 30.54 -16.66
CA GLU A 303 17.32 30.97 -15.25
C GLU A 303 16.42 30.15 -14.31
N PRO A 304 16.94 29.62 -13.18
CA PRO A 304 16.13 29.34 -12.00
C PRO A 304 15.85 30.65 -11.25
N THR A 305 14.70 30.73 -10.60
CA THR A 305 14.05 31.93 -10.03
C THR A 305 14.88 32.63 -8.93
N ARG A 306 15.85 33.46 -9.35
CA ARG A 306 16.42 34.59 -8.61
C ARG A 306 17.13 35.54 -9.56
N THR A 307 16.93 36.84 -9.38
CA THR A 307 17.45 37.92 -10.23
C THR A 307 18.97 37.81 -10.44
N TRP A 308 19.40 37.45 -11.65
CA TRP A 308 20.81 37.19 -12.04
C TRP A 308 21.79 38.37 -11.87
N ARG A 309 21.29 39.57 -11.57
CA ARG A 309 22.12 40.74 -11.33
C ARG A 309 22.73 40.81 -9.93
N GLU A 310 22.30 39.94 -9.02
CA GLU A 310 22.65 39.99 -7.59
C GLU A 310 23.55 38.83 -7.13
N LEU A 311 23.90 37.90 -8.03
CA LEU A 311 24.64 36.67 -7.69
C LEU A 311 26.15 36.81 -7.96
N THR A 312 26.95 36.40 -6.98
CA THR A 312 28.40 36.29 -7.10
C THR A 312 28.81 35.20 -8.10
N GLU A 313 30.04 35.24 -8.62
CA GLU A 313 30.55 34.25 -9.60
C GLU A 313 30.42 32.81 -9.07
N LYS A 314 30.68 32.63 -7.77
CA LYS A 314 30.56 31.35 -7.08
C LYS A 314 29.11 30.84 -6.99
N GLU A 315 28.16 31.73 -6.69
CA GLU A 315 26.74 31.37 -6.65
C GLU A 315 26.17 31.07 -8.05
N ARG A 316 26.75 31.68 -9.09
CA ARG A 316 26.45 31.35 -10.50
C ARG A 316 26.97 29.97 -10.89
N GLU A 317 28.21 29.64 -10.54
CA GLU A 317 28.80 28.32 -10.76
C GLU A 317 28.03 27.23 -9.99
N GLU A 318 27.65 27.50 -8.73
CA GLU A 318 26.85 26.58 -7.92
C GLU A 318 25.44 26.37 -8.51
N SER A 319 24.79 27.42 -9.01
CA SER A 319 23.48 27.32 -9.68
C SER A 319 23.56 26.57 -11.02
N GLN A 320 24.65 26.77 -11.77
CA GLN A 320 24.92 26.08 -13.03
C GLN A 320 25.20 24.59 -12.79
N GLN A 321 26.01 24.26 -11.78
CA GLN A 321 26.28 22.89 -11.37
C GLN A 321 25.02 22.21 -10.84
N GLU A 322 24.17 22.91 -10.09
CA GLU A 322 22.86 22.40 -9.64
C GLU A 322 21.93 22.10 -10.83
N TYR A 323 21.91 22.98 -11.84
CA TYR A 323 21.16 22.77 -13.08
C TYR A 323 21.67 21.56 -13.88
N GLU A 324 22.99 21.46 -14.06
CA GLU A 324 23.63 20.35 -14.77
C GLU A 324 23.41 19.02 -14.03
N ASN A 325 23.56 18.99 -12.71
CA ASN A 325 23.26 17.83 -11.86
C ASN A 325 21.76 17.44 -11.93
N ASN A 326 20.86 18.41 -12.06
CA ASN A 326 19.42 18.17 -12.21
C ASN A 326 19.06 17.58 -13.59
N ILE A 327 19.82 17.90 -14.64
CA ILE A 327 19.66 17.33 -15.99
C ILE A 327 20.36 15.96 -16.11
N GLU A 328 21.50 15.76 -15.48
CA GLU A 328 22.26 14.50 -15.50
C GLU A 328 21.49 13.36 -14.81
N TRP A 329 20.68 13.67 -13.78
CA TRP A 329 19.75 12.73 -13.13
C TRP A 329 18.70 12.12 -14.07
N LEU A 330 18.50 12.69 -15.26
CA LEU A 330 17.56 12.18 -16.25
C LEU A 330 18.08 10.94 -17.01
N GLY A 331 19.31 10.48 -16.77
CA GLY A 331 19.97 9.42 -17.53
C GLY A 331 20.03 8.02 -16.91
N GLU A 332 19.79 7.84 -15.61
CA GLU A 332 20.27 6.61 -14.93
C GLU A 332 19.26 5.48 -14.68
N ASP A 333 17.95 5.64 -14.86
CA ASP A 333 17.01 4.51 -14.68
C ASP A 333 15.76 4.63 -15.57
N ALA A 334 15.88 4.29 -16.87
CA ALA A 334 14.76 4.02 -17.77
C ALA A 334 14.71 2.55 -18.20
#